data_AF-A0A0C1YAS3-F1
#
_entry.id   AF-A0A0C1YAS3-F1
#
_cell.length_a   1.000
_cell.length_b   1.000
_cell.length_c   1.000
_cell.angle_alpha   90.00
_cell.angle_beta   90.00
_cell.angle_gamma   90.00
#
_symmetry.space_group_name_H-M   'P 1'
#
loop_
_entity.id
_entity.type
_entity.pdbx_description
1 polymer ?
#
loop_
_entity_poly.entity_id
_entity_poly.type
_entity_poly.pdbx_seq_one_letter_code
_entity_poly.pdbx_strand_id
1 'polypeptide(L)'
;MIIRSVTRSAYSGTVALAAGLLVLLPAATAAGTPPDYPVPPAPGAPASLDGAALYESGTQVRPAPGAPEPPSDISALSWLVADARTGEVLAAHNAHRQLPPASTLKTLFAVTALPHLPEHAQHRVTESELAGIGEGSSLVGIVPGHTYEVADLWRGVFLSSGSDAVHVLAEMNGGWDSTITQMQAKARKLGALDTHVVSPDGYDTPGQVSSAYDLAVFGRDGLASPEFVRYSSTRDAQFPGNDGTFGIQNTNRLLSGANGVERYPGLVGIKNGYTTQAGNTLVAAARRGERTVLVTVMNPQSGESYGVYEEARALLDWGFEAGGRVAPVGSLAPAAASTPRGPGGSTSGGGPGAQPGPGAGTRAVRAASASDASGSVWSGYLLPVVLTVAAGLGAGAFVVVRRRFRTP
;
A
#
# COMPACT_ATOMS: atom_id res chain seq x y z
N MET A 1 23.30 -54.40 0.84
CA MET A 1 24.66 -54.63 0.30
C MET A 1 25.20 -53.26 -0.12
N ILE A 2 25.72 -52.44 0.80
CA ILE A 2 27.15 -52.29 1.22
C ILE A 2 28.06 -52.23 -0.05
N ILE A 3 28.79 -51.15 -0.35
CA ILE A 3 30.10 -50.72 0.20
C ILE A 3 30.35 -49.27 -0.33
N ARG A 4 30.48 -48.21 0.48
CA ARG A 4 31.67 -47.70 1.25
C ARG A 4 32.79 -47.11 0.36
N SER A 5 32.98 -45.78 0.33
CA SER A 5 33.88 -44.93 1.18
C SER A 5 35.36 -44.98 0.78
N VAL A 6 36.12 -43.87 0.79
CA VAL A 6 37.18 -43.50 1.80
C VAL A 6 37.94 -42.27 1.21
N THR A 7 37.96 -41.07 1.83
CA THR A 7 38.95 -40.43 2.77
C THR A 7 40.40 -40.32 2.23
N ARG A 8 41.27 -39.32 2.49
CA ARG A 8 41.72 -38.56 3.70
C ARG A 8 42.47 -37.28 3.26
N SER A 9 42.34 -36.11 3.91
CA SER A 9 43.13 -35.53 5.03
C SER A 9 44.66 -35.56 4.94
N ALA A 10 45.33 -34.38 5.09
CA ALA A 10 46.26 -34.04 6.21
C ALA A 10 47.31 -32.92 5.91
N TYR A 11 47.36 -31.91 6.81
CA TYR A 11 48.52 -31.18 7.41
C TYR A 11 49.57 -30.48 6.50
N SER A 12 50.33 -29.43 6.86
CA SER A 12 50.62 -28.62 8.07
C SER A 12 51.52 -27.43 7.61
N GLY A 13 51.67 -26.34 8.38
CA GLY A 13 52.89 -25.51 8.27
C GLY A 13 52.79 -23.98 8.48
N THR A 14 52.61 -23.58 9.73
CA THR A 14 53.13 -22.41 10.50
C THR A 14 54.10 -21.32 9.95
N VAL A 15 53.86 -20.07 10.45
CA VAL A 15 54.77 -19.05 11.09
C VAL A 15 55.08 -17.70 10.37
N ALA A 16 54.51 -16.63 10.96
CA ALA A 16 55.01 -15.27 11.33
C ALA A 16 55.60 -14.31 10.25
N LEU A 17 55.69 -12.97 10.41
CA LEU A 17 55.73 -12.08 11.58
C LEU A 17 55.48 -10.59 11.16
N ALA A 18 54.68 -9.87 11.96
CA ALA A 18 54.66 -8.45 12.40
C ALA A 18 55.02 -7.18 11.55
N ALA A 19 54.50 -6.07 12.11
CA ALA A 19 54.76 -4.61 11.95
C ALA A 19 53.69 -3.86 11.13
N GLY A 20 52.95 -2.84 11.60
CA GLY A 20 53.07 -1.96 12.76
C GLY A 20 53.41 -0.54 12.32
N LEU A 21 52.44 0.38 12.20
CA LEU A 21 52.69 1.84 12.34
C LEU A 21 51.41 2.66 12.58
N LEU A 22 51.60 3.73 13.34
CA LEU A 22 50.68 4.58 14.07
C LEU A 22 50.85 6.03 13.58
N VAL A 23 49.79 6.76 13.20
CA VAL A 23 49.81 8.23 12.93
C VAL A 23 48.38 8.79 13.16
N LEU A 24 48.10 9.44 14.30
CA LEU A 24 48.11 10.89 14.60
C LEU A 24 47.04 11.73 13.85
N LEU A 25 46.10 12.27 14.65
CA LEU A 25 45.03 13.22 14.28
C LEU A 25 45.55 14.67 14.23
N PRO A 26 45.06 15.54 13.32
CA PRO A 26 45.25 16.98 13.44
C PRO A 26 44.10 17.65 14.20
N ALA A 27 44.49 18.61 15.04
CA ALA A 27 43.63 19.50 15.81
C ALA A 27 42.82 20.48 14.95
N ALA A 28 41.60 20.77 15.38
CA ALA A 28 40.71 21.75 14.78
C ALA A 28 41.15 23.19 15.11
N THR A 29 41.31 24.02 14.09
CA THR A 29 41.50 25.47 14.21
C THR A 29 40.15 26.18 14.11
N ALA A 30 39.85 27.02 15.10
CA ALA A 30 38.69 27.89 15.13
C ALA A 30 38.82 29.01 14.09
N ALA A 31 37.76 29.27 13.33
CA ALA A 31 37.65 30.40 12.41
C ALA A 31 36.41 31.24 12.77
N GLY A 32 36.56 32.55 12.66
CA GLY A 32 35.77 33.57 13.37
C GLY A 32 34.38 33.87 12.80
N THR A 33 33.63 34.58 13.64
CA THR A 33 32.24 35.01 13.44
C THR A 33 32.14 36.19 12.46
N PRO A 34 31.27 36.14 11.43
CA PRO A 34 30.90 37.30 10.62
C PRO A 34 29.83 38.17 11.30
N PRO A 35 29.72 39.47 10.95
CA PRO A 35 28.93 40.44 11.71
C PRO A 35 27.41 40.26 11.60
N ASP A 36 26.73 40.60 12.70
CA ASP A 36 25.26 40.64 12.86
C ASP A 36 24.60 41.67 11.95
N TYR A 37 23.68 41.21 11.11
CA TYR A 37 22.64 42.04 10.51
C TYR A 37 21.28 41.58 11.05
N PRO A 38 20.44 42.46 11.64
CA PRO A 38 19.13 42.07 12.12
C PRO A 38 18.21 41.75 10.93
N VAL A 39 17.96 40.46 10.73
CA VAL A 39 16.92 39.95 9.82
C VAL A 39 15.58 40.01 10.58
N PRO A 40 14.53 40.65 10.01
CA PRO A 40 13.21 40.62 10.63
C PRO A 40 12.71 39.17 10.73
N PRO A 41 12.01 38.77 11.81
CA PRO A 41 11.62 37.38 12.00
C PRO A 41 10.73 36.93 10.84
N ALA A 42 11.19 35.91 10.11
CA ALA A 42 10.37 35.19 9.15
C ALA A 42 9.14 34.59 9.89
N PRO A 43 7.96 34.53 9.26
CA PRO A 43 6.82 33.80 9.81
C PRO A 43 7.28 32.39 10.19
N GLY A 44 7.00 31.99 11.43
CA GLY A 44 7.55 30.77 12.03
C GLY A 44 7.48 29.58 11.09
N ALA A 45 8.64 28.97 10.82
CA ALA A 45 8.70 27.67 10.17
C ALA A 45 7.80 26.70 10.95
N PRO A 46 6.97 25.87 10.28
CA PRO A 46 6.14 24.92 10.98
C PRO A 46 7.03 23.98 11.83
N ALA A 47 6.58 23.70 13.06
CA ALA A 47 7.10 22.61 13.86
C ALA A 47 7.21 21.37 12.96
N SER A 48 8.34 20.67 13.04
CA SER A 48 8.67 19.53 12.17
C SER A 48 7.45 18.65 11.90
N LEU A 49 7.12 18.48 10.61
CA LEU A 49 6.25 17.41 10.11
C LEU A 49 6.98 16.07 10.25
N ASP A 50 7.48 15.74 11.44
CA ASP A 50 8.29 14.55 11.68
C ASP A 50 7.48 13.25 11.59
N GLY A 51 6.16 13.33 11.41
CA GLY A 51 5.28 12.17 11.24
C GLY A 51 5.24 11.25 12.47
N ALA A 52 5.99 11.57 13.53
CA ALA A 52 6.11 10.76 14.73
C ALA A 52 4.74 10.50 15.37
N ALA A 53 3.86 11.50 15.34
CA ALA A 53 2.49 11.40 15.84
C ALA A 53 1.70 10.28 15.14
N LEU A 54 1.95 9.98 13.86
CA LEU A 54 1.20 8.91 13.16
C LEU A 54 1.50 7.51 13.71
N TYR A 55 2.67 7.31 14.32
CA TYR A 55 3.09 6.05 14.93
C TYR A 55 2.59 5.88 16.36
N GLU A 56 2.00 6.92 16.96
CA GLU A 56 1.44 6.85 18.29
C GLU A 56 0.06 6.17 18.31
N SER A 57 -0.23 5.47 19.40
CA SER A 57 -1.56 4.90 19.65
C SER A 57 -2.58 5.99 19.98
N GLY A 58 -3.86 5.69 19.75
CA GLY A 58 -4.96 6.60 20.03
C GLY A 58 -5.15 7.67 18.97
N THR A 59 -6.01 8.65 19.27
CA THR A 59 -6.36 9.74 18.35
C THR A 59 -5.31 10.84 18.37
N GLN A 60 -4.82 11.17 17.19
CA GLN A 60 -3.76 12.13 16.93
C GLN A 60 -4.35 13.30 16.15
N VAL A 61 -4.35 14.49 16.75
CA VAL A 61 -4.85 15.74 16.15
C VAL A 61 -4.09 16.92 16.77
N ARG A 62 -3.81 17.95 15.97
CA ARG A 62 -3.18 19.20 16.44
C ARG A 62 -4.14 20.38 16.21
N PRO A 63 -5.15 20.59 17.07
CA PRO A 63 -6.16 21.62 16.88
C PRO A 63 -5.58 23.02 17.12
N ALA A 64 -5.91 23.97 16.25
CA ALA A 64 -5.76 25.39 16.55
C ALA A 64 -6.93 25.89 17.41
N PRO A 65 -6.83 27.07 18.07
CA PRO A 65 -7.94 27.64 18.81
C PRO A 65 -9.22 27.75 17.95
N GLY A 66 -10.33 27.19 18.44
CA GLY A 66 -11.61 27.19 17.73
C GLY A 66 -11.76 26.15 16.61
N ALA A 67 -10.84 25.18 16.53
CA ALA A 67 -11.02 23.98 15.70
C ALA A 67 -12.13 23.07 16.28
N PRO A 68 -12.90 22.38 15.43
CA PRO A 68 -13.83 21.36 15.91
C PRO A 68 -13.06 20.16 16.48
N GLU A 69 -13.59 19.55 17.53
CA GLU A 69 -13.08 18.28 18.04
C GLU A 69 -13.39 17.15 17.05
N PRO A 70 -12.48 16.18 16.85
CA PRO A 70 -12.79 14.96 16.11
C PRO A 70 -13.98 14.23 16.73
N PRO A 71 -14.82 13.53 15.92
CA PRO A 71 -15.94 12.76 16.44
C PRO A 71 -15.47 11.71 17.46
N SER A 72 -16.10 11.69 18.64
CA SER A 72 -15.72 10.84 19.77
C SER A 72 -16.31 9.43 19.71
N ASP A 73 -17.30 9.21 18.85
CA ASP A 73 -18.10 8.00 18.68
C ASP A 73 -17.59 7.08 17.55
N ILE A 74 -16.40 7.34 17.02
CA ILE A 74 -15.77 6.47 16.03
C ILE A 74 -15.25 5.20 16.70
N SER A 75 -15.87 4.07 16.37
CA SER A 75 -15.55 2.76 16.96
C SER A 75 -14.50 1.97 16.18
N ALA A 76 -14.09 2.44 15.00
CA ALA A 76 -13.06 1.82 14.19
C ALA A 76 -11.72 1.65 14.92
N LEU A 77 -11.13 0.46 14.77
CA LEU A 77 -9.84 0.12 15.36
C LEU A 77 -8.68 0.95 14.80
N SER A 78 -8.83 1.44 13.57
CA SER A 78 -7.88 2.33 12.89
C SER A 78 -8.61 3.19 11.86
N TRP A 79 -8.27 4.48 11.82
CA TRP A 79 -8.81 5.41 10.83
C TRP A 79 -7.86 6.58 10.55
N LEU A 80 -8.06 7.27 9.43
CA LEU A 80 -7.27 8.44 9.03
C LEU A 80 -8.13 9.44 8.25
N VAL A 81 -7.87 10.73 8.43
CA VAL A 81 -8.43 11.85 7.64
C VAL A 81 -7.30 12.67 7.03
N ALA A 82 -7.31 12.89 5.72
CA ALA A 82 -6.30 13.67 5.02
C ALA A 82 -6.89 14.61 3.97
N ASP A 83 -6.15 15.68 3.67
CA ASP A 83 -6.33 16.42 2.42
C ASP A 83 -5.68 15.64 1.27
N ALA A 84 -6.48 15.18 0.31
CA ALA A 84 -5.97 14.32 -0.76
C ALA A 84 -4.98 15.04 -1.68
N ARG A 85 -5.10 16.37 -1.84
CA ARG A 85 -4.25 17.14 -2.74
C ARG A 85 -2.88 17.37 -2.09
N THR A 86 -2.84 17.95 -0.90
CA THR A 86 -1.56 18.24 -0.22
C THR A 86 -0.92 16.97 0.35
N GLY A 87 -1.72 15.97 0.67
CA GLY A 87 -1.28 14.78 1.41
C GLY A 87 -1.19 15.01 2.91
N GLU A 88 -1.54 16.19 3.42
CA GLU A 88 -1.50 16.48 4.86
C GLU A 88 -2.52 15.61 5.60
N VAL A 89 -2.04 14.89 6.61
CA VAL A 89 -2.90 14.12 7.52
C VAL A 89 -3.42 15.07 8.59
N LEU A 90 -4.74 15.22 8.66
CA LEU A 90 -5.44 16.16 9.54
C LEU A 90 -5.67 15.55 10.93
N ALA A 91 -6.06 14.28 10.95
CA ALA A 91 -6.15 13.47 12.15
C ALA A 91 -6.03 11.99 11.79
N ALA A 92 -5.63 11.17 12.75
CA ALA A 92 -5.63 9.73 12.62
C ALA A 92 -5.85 9.05 13.97
N HIS A 93 -6.21 7.78 13.95
CA HIS A 93 -6.28 6.93 15.13
C HIS A 93 -5.63 5.59 14.84
N ASN A 94 -4.58 5.25 15.58
CA ASN A 94 -3.77 4.04 15.35
C ASN A 94 -3.40 3.87 13.85
N ALA A 95 -2.85 4.92 13.22
CA ALA A 95 -2.76 5.03 11.76
C ALA A 95 -2.02 3.85 11.09
N HIS A 96 -0.97 3.36 11.76
CA HIS A 96 -0.10 2.25 11.33
C HIS A 96 -0.49 0.88 11.91
N ARG A 97 -1.69 0.74 12.52
CA ARG A 97 -2.15 -0.55 13.02
C ARG A 97 -2.41 -1.51 11.86
N GLN A 98 -1.66 -2.61 11.84
CA GLN A 98 -1.83 -3.66 10.85
C GLN A 98 -3.14 -4.43 11.07
N LEU A 99 -4.00 -4.39 10.06
CA LEU A 99 -5.30 -5.06 10.02
C LEU A 99 -5.52 -5.68 8.62
N PRO A 100 -6.28 -6.78 8.50
CA PRO A 100 -6.67 -7.29 7.19
C PRO A 100 -7.44 -6.21 6.41
N PRO A 101 -7.10 -5.94 5.14
CA PRO A 101 -7.70 -4.84 4.40
C PRO A 101 -9.07 -5.19 3.80
N ALA A 102 -9.38 -6.47 3.60
CA ALA A 102 -10.46 -6.88 2.70
C ALA A 102 -10.31 -6.22 1.31
N SER A 103 -11.43 -6.03 0.60
CA SER A 103 -11.45 -5.46 -0.75
C SER A 103 -11.01 -4.01 -0.87
N THR A 104 -10.70 -3.27 0.20
CA THR A 104 -10.04 -1.95 0.06
C THR A 104 -8.64 -2.10 -0.52
N LEU A 105 -7.99 -3.27 -0.41
CA LEU A 105 -6.71 -3.54 -1.07
C LEU A 105 -6.81 -3.49 -2.61
N LYS A 106 -8.01 -3.64 -3.19
CA LYS A 106 -8.23 -3.44 -4.62
C LYS A 106 -7.88 -2.02 -5.08
N THR A 107 -7.75 -1.05 -4.16
CA THR A 107 -7.15 0.26 -4.45
C THR A 107 -5.67 0.16 -4.84
N LEU A 108 -4.87 -0.63 -4.10
CA LEU A 108 -3.49 -0.94 -4.45
C LEU A 108 -3.40 -1.70 -5.77
N PHE A 109 -4.28 -2.69 -5.97
CA PHE A 109 -4.36 -3.43 -7.24
C PHE A 109 -4.60 -2.48 -8.41
N ALA A 110 -5.60 -1.59 -8.30
CA ALA A 110 -5.92 -0.63 -9.35
C ALA A 110 -4.75 0.32 -9.64
N VAL A 111 -4.13 0.95 -8.64
CA VAL A 111 -2.97 1.85 -8.91
C VAL A 111 -1.73 1.11 -9.43
N THR A 112 -1.70 -0.21 -9.32
CA THR A 112 -0.62 -1.06 -9.85
C THR A 112 -0.89 -1.45 -11.30
N ALA A 113 -2.05 -2.03 -11.60
CA ALA A 113 -2.32 -2.69 -12.88
C ALA A 113 -3.00 -1.76 -13.91
N LEU A 114 -3.84 -0.82 -13.46
CA LEU A 114 -4.62 0.05 -14.36
C LEU A 114 -3.74 0.82 -15.37
N PRO A 115 -2.57 1.39 -15.00
CA PRO A 115 -1.69 2.07 -15.97
C PRO A 115 -1.13 1.18 -17.09
N HIS A 116 -1.22 -0.13 -16.95
CA HIS A 116 -0.64 -1.11 -17.88
C HIS A 116 -1.70 -1.81 -18.75
N LEU A 117 -2.98 -1.59 -18.47
CA LEU A 117 -4.10 -2.29 -19.11
C LEU A 117 -5.00 -1.27 -19.83
N PRO A 118 -4.83 -1.08 -21.15
CA PRO A 118 -5.59 -0.10 -21.93
C PRO A 118 -7.09 -0.39 -21.86
N GLU A 119 -7.90 0.64 -21.60
CA GLU A 119 -9.33 0.46 -21.32
C GLU A 119 -10.10 -0.25 -22.44
N HIS A 120 -9.75 -0.02 -23.71
CA HIS A 120 -10.42 -0.61 -24.88
C HIS A 120 -9.83 -1.95 -25.33
N ALA A 121 -8.82 -2.46 -24.62
CA ALA A 121 -8.31 -3.80 -24.91
C ALA A 121 -9.41 -4.84 -24.65
N GLN A 122 -9.49 -5.82 -25.53
CA GLN A 122 -10.47 -6.91 -25.46
C GLN A 122 -9.77 -8.17 -24.97
N HIS A 123 -10.39 -8.88 -24.04
CA HIS A 123 -9.85 -10.12 -23.48
C HIS A 123 -10.89 -11.22 -23.46
N ARG A 124 -10.58 -12.37 -24.08
CA ARG A 124 -11.43 -13.55 -24.03
C ARG A 124 -11.09 -14.38 -22.81
N VAL A 125 -11.99 -14.42 -21.85
CA VAL A 125 -11.79 -15.10 -20.56
C VAL A 125 -11.77 -16.61 -20.74
N THR A 126 -10.94 -17.28 -19.96
CA THR A 126 -10.79 -18.74 -19.90
C THR A 126 -11.25 -19.26 -18.53
N GLU A 127 -11.59 -20.55 -18.46
CA GLU A 127 -11.98 -21.18 -17.18
C GLU A 127 -10.84 -21.17 -16.15
N SER A 128 -9.59 -21.31 -16.60
CA SER A 128 -8.42 -21.32 -15.71
C SER A 128 -8.17 -19.98 -15.01
N GLU A 129 -8.52 -18.86 -15.64
CA GLU A 129 -8.38 -17.53 -15.02
C GLU A 129 -9.35 -17.37 -13.85
N LEU A 130 -10.50 -18.03 -13.90
CA LEU A 130 -11.49 -17.99 -12.81
C LEU A 130 -11.26 -19.09 -11.75
N ALA A 131 -10.19 -19.88 -11.89
CA ALA A 131 -9.85 -20.90 -10.90
C ALA A 131 -9.30 -20.25 -9.61
N GLY A 132 -9.53 -20.90 -8.47
CA GLY A 132 -8.95 -20.50 -7.19
C GLY A 132 -9.58 -19.26 -6.53
N ILE A 133 -10.68 -18.74 -7.07
CA ILE A 133 -11.45 -17.68 -6.39
C ILE A 133 -12.00 -18.24 -5.07
N GLY A 134 -11.69 -17.55 -3.97
CA GLY A 134 -12.08 -17.98 -2.62
C GLY A 134 -13.59 -18.04 -2.42
N GLU A 135 -14.06 -18.99 -1.61
CA GLU A 135 -15.48 -19.13 -1.26
C GLU A 135 -16.01 -17.84 -0.61
N GLY A 136 -17.21 -17.40 -1.02
CA GLY A 136 -17.81 -16.17 -0.49
C GLY A 136 -17.21 -14.86 -1.02
N SER A 137 -16.26 -14.93 -1.98
CA SER A 137 -15.78 -13.74 -2.67
C SER A 137 -16.91 -13.02 -3.40
N SER A 138 -16.84 -11.68 -3.44
CA SER A 138 -17.74 -10.89 -4.29
C SER A 138 -17.38 -11.13 -5.75
N LEU A 139 -18.39 -11.36 -6.59
CA LEU A 139 -18.22 -11.62 -8.03
C LEU A 139 -19.05 -10.61 -8.82
N VAL A 140 -18.52 -10.11 -9.93
CA VAL A 140 -19.32 -9.32 -10.87
C VAL A 140 -20.16 -10.23 -11.77
N GLY A 141 -19.70 -11.47 -12.03
CA GLY A 141 -20.39 -12.44 -12.88
C GLY A 141 -19.71 -12.63 -14.23
N ILE A 142 -18.38 -12.73 -14.25
CA ILE A 142 -17.63 -13.03 -15.47
C ILE A 142 -17.95 -14.44 -15.97
N VAL A 143 -18.17 -14.56 -17.28
CA VAL A 143 -18.49 -15.83 -17.95
C VAL A 143 -17.27 -16.33 -18.72
N PRO A 144 -16.76 -17.56 -18.46
CA PRO A 144 -15.72 -18.16 -19.28
C PRO A 144 -16.11 -18.22 -20.76
N GLY A 145 -15.17 -17.93 -21.64
CA GLY A 145 -15.35 -17.92 -23.09
C GLY A 145 -15.95 -16.63 -23.66
N HIS A 146 -16.46 -15.73 -22.81
CA HIS A 146 -16.89 -14.39 -23.21
C HIS A 146 -15.68 -13.47 -23.41
N THR A 147 -15.83 -12.49 -24.30
CA THR A 147 -14.85 -11.42 -24.50
C THR A 147 -15.33 -10.16 -23.80
N TYR A 148 -14.49 -9.59 -22.96
CA TYR A 148 -14.75 -8.38 -22.21
C TYR A 148 -13.79 -7.26 -22.61
N GLU A 149 -14.29 -6.03 -22.64
CA GLU A 149 -13.43 -4.85 -22.66
C GLU A 149 -12.83 -4.65 -21.26
N VAL A 150 -11.56 -4.24 -21.18
CA VAL A 150 -10.86 -3.98 -19.90
C VAL A 150 -11.63 -2.95 -19.05
N ALA A 151 -12.27 -1.96 -19.69
CA ALA A 151 -13.14 -1.02 -19.01
C ALA A 151 -14.30 -1.68 -18.25
N ASP A 152 -14.88 -2.76 -18.78
CA ASP A 152 -15.94 -3.50 -18.09
C ASP A 152 -15.38 -4.23 -16.89
N LEU A 153 -14.23 -4.89 -17.03
CA LEU A 153 -13.56 -5.56 -15.91
C LEU A 153 -13.27 -4.58 -14.76
N TRP A 154 -12.76 -3.38 -15.06
CA TRP A 154 -12.57 -2.34 -14.04
C TRP A 154 -13.87 -1.85 -13.41
N ARG A 155 -14.97 -1.73 -14.17
CA ARG A 155 -16.30 -1.49 -13.58
C ARG A 155 -16.68 -2.61 -12.62
N GLY A 156 -16.40 -3.87 -12.95
CA GLY A 156 -16.63 -5.01 -12.06
C GLY A 156 -15.82 -4.93 -10.76
N VAL A 157 -14.55 -4.53 -10.83
CA VAL A 157 -13.67 -4.32 -9.66
C VAL A 157 -14.21 -3.21 -8.75
N PHE A 158 -14.55 -2.04 -9.30
CA PHE A 158 -14.95 -0.88 -8.49
C PHE A 158 -16.39 -0.95 -8.01
N LEU A 159 -17.33 -1.37 -8.85
CA LEU A 159 -18.75 -1.32 -8.51
C LEU A 159 -19.18 -2.55 -7.71
N SER A 160 -18.85 -3.76 -8.19
CA SER A 160 -19.29 -5.01 -7.58
C SER A 160 -18.26 -5.64 -6.65
N SER A 161 -17.06 -5.04 -6.54
CA SER A 161 -15.94 -5.62 -5.79
C SER A 161 -15.50 -6.99 -6.34
N GLY A 162 -15.75 -7.25 -7.63
CA GLY A 162 -15.61 -8.55 -8.26
C GLY A 162 -14.18 -9.08 -8.21
N SER A 163 -13.95 -10.15 -7.45
CA SER A 163 -12.68 -10.87 -7.42
C SER A 163 -12.44 -11.65 -8.72
N ASP A 164 -13.49 -12.14 -9.38
CA ASP A 164 -13.41 -12.67 -10.74
C ASP A 164 -12.79 -11.67 -11.73
N ALA A 165 -13.19 -10.40 -11.67
CA ALA A 165 -12.58 -9.35 -12.49
C ALA A 165 -11.11 -9.09 -12.13
N VAL A 166 -10.75 -9.15 -10.84
CA VAL A 166 -9.35 -9.03 -10.40
C VAL A 166 -8.50 -10.19 -10.93
N HIS A 167 -9.01 -11.42 -10.88
CA HIS A 167 -8.30 -12.58 -11.42
C HIS A 167 -8.00 -12.42 -12.91
N VAL A 168 -9.00 -12.06 -13.72
CA VAL A 168 -8.81 -11.82 -15.16
C VAL A 168 -7.78 -10.72 -15.41
N LEU A 169 -7.93 -9.57 -14.73
CA LEU A 169 -7.01 -8.44 -14.89
C LEU A 169 -5.59 -8.77 -14.39
N ALA A 170 -5.43 -9.60 -13.35
CA ALA A 170 -4.13 -10.05 -12.86
C ALA A 170 -3.43 -10.97 -13.88
N GLU A 171 -4.18 -11.86 -14.55
CA GLU A 171 -3.66 -12.69 -15.63
C GLU A 171 -3.22 -11.85 -16.83
N MET A 172 -4.01 -10.84 -17.21
CA MET A 172 -3.60 -9.83 -18.20
C MET A 172 -2.37 -9.01 -17.79
N ASN A 173 -2.14 -8.85 -16.48
CA ASN A 173 -0.99 -8.13 -15.90
C ASN A 173 0.24 -9.01 -15.64
N GLY A 174 0.32 -10.17 -16.31
CA GLY A 174 1.46 -11.09 -16.24
C GLY A 174 1.31 -12.20 -15.21
N GLY A 175 0.08 -12.49 -14.75
CA GLY A 175 -0.24 -13.58 -13.84
C GLY A 175 -0.40 -13.13 -12.39
N TRP A 176 -1.07 -13.99 -11.60
CA TRP A 176 -1.35 -13.76 -10.18
C TRP A 176 -0.12 -13.40 -9.34
N ASP A 177 0.94 -14.22 -9.37
CA ASP A 177 2.16 -14.03 -8.57
C ASP A 177 2.98 -12.81 -9.00
N SER A 178 3.00 -12.55 -10.32
CA SER A 178 3.62 -11.34 -10.88
C SER A 178 2.90 -10.10 -10.36
N THR A 179 1.57 -10.12 -10.37
CA THR A 179 0.74 -9.03 -9.87
C THR A 179 0.96 -8.79 -8.38
N ILE A 180 1.05 -9.84 -7.55
CA ILE A 180 1.39 -9.71 -6.11
C ILE A 180 2.75 -9.01 -5.95
N THR A 181 3.77 -9.44 -6.72
CA THR A 181 5.11 -8.85 -6.68
C THR A 181 5.08 -7.36 -7.05
N GLN A 182 4.35 -7.02 -8.11
CA GLN A 182 4.18 -5.63 -8.56
C GLN A 182 3.43 -4.78 -7.52
N MET A 183 2.36 -5.30 -6.92
CA MET A 183 1.60 -4.61 -5.88
C MET A 183 2.47 -4.35 -4.64
N GLN A 184 3.22 -5.35 -4.18
CA GLN A 184 4.12 -5.18 -3.04
C GLN A 184 5.23 -4.16 -3.36
N ALA A 185 5.76 -4.14 -4.60
CA ALA A 185 6.73 -3.14 -5.03
C ALA A 185 6.11 -1.73 -5.10
N LYS A 186 4.88 -1.60 -5.62
CA LYS A 186 4.13 -0.35 -5.67
C LYS A 186 3.87 0.19 -4.27
N ALA A 187 3.44 -0.64 -3.32
CA ALA A 187 3.25 -0.24 -1.92
C ALA A 187 4.54 0.35 -1.32
N ARG A 188 5.68 -0.36 -1.44
CA ARG A 188 6.98 0.14 -0.98
C ARG A 188 7.39 1.46 -1.66
N LYS A 189 7.19 1.57 -2.97
CA LYS A 189 7.50 2.79 -3.75
C LYS A 189 6.71 4.00 -3.25
N LEU A 190 5.47 3.79 -2.81
CA LEU A 190 4.61 4.83 -2.26
C LEU A 190 4.90 5.15 -0.78
N GLY A 191 5.79 4.41 -0.12
CA GLY A 191 6.05 4.55 1.31
C GLY A 191 5.00 3.90 2.20
N ALA A 192 4.17 3.02 1.65
CA ALA A 192 3.17 2.24 2.37
C ALA A 192 3.82 0.94 2.90
N LEU A 193 4.40 1.02 4.10
CA LEU A 193 5.31 0.01 4.66
C LEU A 193 4.63 -0.99 5.60
N ASP A 194 3.38 -0.76 5.98
CA ASP A 194 2.62 -1.68 6.83
C ASP A 194 1.93 -2.78 6.01
N THR A 195 1.90 -2.63 4.69
CA THR A 195 1.17 -3.52 3.78
C THR A 195 1.99 -4.73 3.38
N HIS A 196 1.44 -5.92 3.66
CA HIS A 196 1.89 -7.18 3.11
C HIS A 196 0.82 -7.78 2.18
N VAL A 197 1.15 -7.89 0.90
CA VAL A 197 0.24 -8.41 -0.14
C VAL A 197 0.41 -9.91 -0.25
N VAL A 198 -0.70 -10.65 -0.11
CA VAL A 198 -0.74 -12.12 -0.33
C VAL A 198 -1.71 -12.48 -1.45
N SER A 199 -2.83 -11.76 -1.56
CA SER A 199 -3.75 -11.81 -2.70
C SER A 199 -3.96 -10.41 -3.30
N PRO A 200 -4.10 -10.26 -4.63
CA PRO A 200 -4.44 -8.99 -5.27
C PRO A 200 -5.83 -8.45 -4.92
N ASP A 201 -6.78 -9.33 -4.61
CA ASP A 201 -8.18 -8.97 -4.39
C ASP A 201 -8.50 -8.62 -2.93
N GLY A 202 -7.57 -8.88 -2.00
CA GLY A 202 -7.71 -8.62 -0.57
C GLY A 202 -8.53 -9.67 0.18
N TYR A 203 -8.67 -10.87 -0.38
CA TYR A 203 -9.30 -12.01 0.28
C TYR A 203 -8.54 -12.42 1.57
N ASP A 204 -9.26 -12.96 2.54
CA ASP A 204 -8.71 -13.40 3.82
C ASP A 204 -7.63 -14.47 3.63
N THR A 205 -6.37 -14.07 3.83
CA THR A 205 -5.21 -14.93 3.64
C THR A 205 -4.22 -14.72 4.78
N PRO A 206 -3.62 -15.78 5.38
CA PRO A 206 -2.65 -15.63 6.45
C PRO A 206 -1.52 -14.66 6.10
N GLY A 207 -1.28 -13.67 6.97
CA GLY A 207 -0.26 -12.64 6.77
C GLY A 207 -0.72 -11.43 5.94
N GLN A 208 -1.89 -11.46 5.32
CA GLN A 208 -2.40 -10.33 4.53
C GLN A 208 -2.84 -9.18 5.45
N VAL A 209 -2.10 -8.07 5.40
CA VAL A 209 -2.35 -6.89 6.24
C VAL A 209 -2.08 -5.59 5.48
N SER A 210 -2.71 -4.51 5.95
CA SER A 210 -2.42 -3.12 5.60
C SER A 210 -2.74 -2.24 6.82
N SER A 211 -2.70 -0.93 6.67
CA SER A 211 -3.04 0.04 7.72
C SER A 211 -3.95 1.15 7.18
N ALA A 212 -4.58 1.92 8.05
CA ALA A 212 -5.41 3.04 7.61
C ALA A 212 -4.57 4.08 6.84
N TYR A 213 -3.32 4.27 7.27
CA TYR A 213 -2.34 5.09 6.57
C TYR A 213 -2.04 4.57 5.17
N ASP A 214 -1.64 3.31 5.04
CA ASP A 214 -1.26 2.73 3.74
C ASP A 214 -2.42 2.73 2.74
N LEU A 215 -3.62 2.38 3.19
CA LEU A 215 -4.82 2.45 2.36
C LEU A 215 -5.16 3.89 1.92
N ALA A 216 -4.90 4.89 2.76
CA ALA A 216 -5.04 6.29 2.37
C ALA A 216 -3.97 6.71 1.36
N VAL A 217 -2.74 6.20 1.46
CA VAL A 217 -1.69 6.41 0.45
C VAL A 217 -2.14 5.87 -0.91
N PHE A 218 -2.72 4.66 -0.97
CA PHE A 218 -3.24 4.09 -2.22
C PHE A 218 -4.43 4.88 -2.78
N GLY A 219 -5.36 5.27 -1.91
CA GLY A 219 -6.48 6.12 -2.28
C GLY A 219 -6.02 7.45 -2.87
N ARG A 220 -5.04 8.10 -2.25
CA ARG A 220 -4.45 9.36 -2.74
C ARG A 220 -3.77 9.21 -4.09
N ASP A 221 -2.95 8.16 -4.27
CA ASP A 221 -2.29 7.88 -5.56
C ASP A 221 -3.32 7.64 -6.68
N GLY A 222 -4.39 6.90 -6.37
CA GLY A 222 -5.51 6.69 -7.30
C GLY A 222 -6.23 7.98 -7.67
N LEU A 223 -6.53 8.85 -6.70
CA LEU A 223 -7.21 10.13 -6.95
C LEU A 223 -6.42 11.10 -7.84
N ALA A 224 -5.11 10.90 -8.01
CA ALA A 224 -4.29 11.65 -8.97
C ALA A 224 -4.51 11.21 -10.43
N SER A 225 -5.13 10.06 -10.67
CA SER A 225 -5.45 9.53 -12.00
C SER A 225 -6.91 9.80 -12.37
N PRO A 226 -7.20 10.57 -13.43
CA PRO A 226 -8.57 10.78 -13.92
C PRO A 226 -9.27 9.48 -14.31
N GLU A 227 -8.50 8.47 -14.77
CA GLU A 227 -9.02 7.16 -15.13
C GLU A 227 -9.49 6.38 -13.90
N PHE A 228 -8.69 6.35 -12.84
CA PHE A 228 -9.09 5.73 -11.58
C PHE A 228 -10.35 6.41 -11.01
N VAL A 229 -10.38 7.75 -10.99
CA VAL A 229 -11.53 8.53 -10.50
C VAL A 229 -12.79 8.23 -11.30
N ARG A 230 -12.69 8.03 -12.62
CA ARG A 230 -13.83 7.66 -13.47
C ARG A 230 -14.48 6.37 -12.98
N TYR A 231 -13.71 5.32 -12.70
CA TYR A 231 -14.27 4.08 -12.18
C TYR A 231 -14.75 4.20 -10.74
N SER A 232 -13.96 4.82 -9.86
CA SER A 232 -14.29 4.90 -8.42
C SER A 232 -15.52 5.75 -8.12
N SER A 233 -15.82 6.74 -8.98
CA SER A 233 -17.00 7.62 -8.86
C SER A 233 -18.22 7.15 -9.65
N THR A 234 -18.10 6.06 -10.42
CA THR A 234 -19.24 5.50 -11.16
C THR A 234 -20.19 4.82 -10.18
N ARG A 235 -21.46 5.26 -10.19
CA ARG A 235 -22.50 4.76 -9.29
C ARG A 235 -23.17 3.49 -9.82
N ASP A 236 -23.57 3.49 -11.07
CA ASP A 236 -24.22 2.35 -11.74
C ASP A 236 -23.64 2.19 -13.14
N ALA A 237 -23.60 0.95 -13.64
CA ALA A 237 -23.20 0.65 -15.01
C ALA A 237 -23.96 -0.56 -15.54
N GLN A 238 -23.92 -0.77 -16.86
CA GLN A 238 -24.28 -2.06 -17.47
C GLN A 238 -23.01 -2.90 -17.59
N PHE A 239 -23.13 -4.20 -17.32
CA PHE A 239 -22.03 -5.16 -17.42
C PHE A 239 -22.40 -6.29 -18.39
N PRO A 240 -21.48 -6.74 -19.27
CA PRO A 240 -21.74 -7.85 -20.19
C PRO A 240 -21.95 -9.18 -19.45
N GLY A 241 -23.05 -9.87 -19.74
CA GLY A 241 -23.38 -11.19 -19.23
C GLY A 241 -23.51 -12.23 -20.35
N ASN A 242 -24.03 -13.41 -20.01
CA ASN A 242 -24.21 -14.52 -20.96
C ASN A 242 -25.23 -14.18 -22.07
N ASP A 243 -26.34 -13.53 -21.71
CA ASP A 243 -27.49 -13.28 -22.59
C ASP A 243 -27.80 -11.77 -22.70
N GLY A 244 -26.77 -10.92 -22.84
CA GLY A 244 -26.91 -9.47 -22.96
C GLY A 244 -26.16 -8.71 -21.86
N THR A 245 -26.73 -7.64 -21.33
CA THR A 245 -26.15 -6.87 -20.22
C THR A 245 -27.06 -6.87 -18.99
N PHE A 246 -26.46 -6.75 -17.80
CA PHE A 246 -27.19 -6.55 -16.55
C PHE A 246 -26.65 -5.34 -15.79
N GLY A 247 -27.49 -4.76 -14.92
CA GLY A 247 -27.10 -3.62 -14.11
C GLY A 247 -26.19 -4.02 -12.95
N ILE A 248 -25.10 -3.29 -12.76
CA ILE A 248 -24.25 -3.33 -11.57
C ILE A 248 -24.27 -1.97 -10.88
N GLN A 249 -24.18 -1.98 -9.56
CA GLN A 249 -24.22 -0.79 -8.72
C GLN A 249 -23.03 -0.80 -7.76
N ASN A 250 -22.47 0.38 -7.49
CA ASN A 250 -21.36 0.56 -6.59
C ASN A 250 -21.71 0.15 -5.15
N THR A 251 -20.93 -0.79 -4.61
CA THR A 251 -21.09 -1.29 -3.24
C THR A 251 -20.77 -0.24 -2.18
N ASN A 252 -20.10 0.85 -2.52
CA ASN A 252 -19.92 1.98 -1.61
C ASN A 252 -21.26 2.72 -1.43
N ARG A 253 -21.89 2.49 -0.28
CA ARG A 253 -23.24 3.00 0.01
C ARG A 253 -23.30 4.52 0.18
N LEU A 254 -22.19 5.18 0.56
CA LEU A 254 -22.13 6.64 0.53
C LEU A 254 -22.25 7.19 -0.90
N LEU A 255 -21.91 6.39 -1.93
CA LEU A 255 -22.08 6.76 -3.34
C LEU A 255 -23.46 6.34 -3.88
N SER A 256 -23.84 5.09 -3.66
CA SER A 256 -25.06 4.51 -4.25
C SER A 256 -26.34 4.94 -3.53
N GLY A 257 -26.28 5.21 -2.23
CA GLY A 257 -27.46 5.46 -1.41
C GLY A 257 -28.24 4.18 -1.09
N ALA A 258 -27.58 3.02 -1.22
CA ALA A 258 -28.23 1.72 -1.07
C ALA A 258 -28.50 1.37 0.41
N ASN A 259 -29.53 0.55 0.64
CA ASN A 259 -29.85 -0.05 1.94
C ASN A 259 -30.07 0.97 3.08
N GLY A 260 -30.63 2.14 2.77
CA GLY A 260 -30.96 3.16 3.78
C GLY A 260 -29.79 4.03 4.23
N VAL A 261 -28.59 3.85 3.67
CA VAL A 261 -27.47 4.79 3.86
C VAL A 261 -27.68 5.99 2.94
N GLU A 262 -27.71 7.21 3.49
CA GLU A 262 -27.82 8.42 2.68
C GLU A 262 -26.57 8.64 1.80
N ARG A 263 -26.76 9.17 0.58
CA ARG A 263 -25.62 9.54 -0.26
C ARG A 263 -24.86 10.71 0.36
N TYR A 264 -23.54 10.63 0.34
CA TYR A 264 -22.69 11.73 0.78
C TYR A 264 -22.47 12.73 -0.37
N PRO A 265 -22.86 14.01 -0.22
CA PRO A 265 -22.68 15.01 -1.26
C PRO A 265 -21.20 15.20 -1.65
N GLY A 266 -20.92 15.16 -2.95
CA GLY A 266 -19.57 15.36 -3.48
C GLY A 266 -18.64 14.15 -3.36
N LEU A 267 -19.15 12.96 -2.99
CA LEU A 267 -18.34 11.75 -2.93
C LEU A 267 -17.79 11.36 -4.31
N VAL A 268 -16.52 10.96 -4.37
CA VAL A 268 -15.80 10.52 -5.58
C VAL A 268 -15.28 9.09 -5.49
N GLY A 269 -15.86 8.28 -4.58
CA GLY A 269 -15.48 6.90 -4.32
C GLY A 269 -15.01 6.68 -2.87
N ILE A 270 -14.06 5.79 -2.55
CA ILE A 270 -13.21 5.00 -3.46
C ILE A 270 -13.60 3.52 -3.44
N LYS A 271 -13.50 2.85 -2.30
CA LYS A 271 -13.74 1.40 -2.22
C LYS A 271 -14.08 0.97 -0.80
N ASN A 272 -15.12 0.16 -0.65
CA ASN A 272 -15.45 -0.57 0.58
C ASN A 272 -14.95 -2.03 0.51
N GLY A 273 -14.80 -2.66 1.66
CA GLY A 273 -14.47 -4.07 1.80
C GLY A 273 -15.12 -4.69 3.04
N TYR A 274 -15.29 -6.01 2.98
CA TYR A 274 -15.67 -6.82 4.12
C TYR A 274 -15.12 -8.23 3.94
N THR A 275 -14.57 -8.79 5.00
CA THR A 275 -14.31 -10.23 5.17
C THR A 275 -14.51 -10.60 6.62
N THR A 276 -14.55 -11.90 6.92
CA THR A 276 -14.74 -12.38 8.29
C THR A 276 -13.58 -11.94 9.20
N GLN A 277 -12.34 -11.91 8.71
CA GLN A 277 -11.19 -11.49 9.53
C GLN A 277 -10.99 -9.97 9.55
N ALA A 278 -11.32 -9.24 8.47
CA ALA A 278 -11.15 -7.79 8.42
C ALA A 278 -12.24 -7.01 9.16
N GLY A 279 -13.45 -7.56 9.24
CA GLY A 279 -14.65 -6.73 9.47
C GLY A 279 -14.88 -5.78 8.29
N ASN A 280 -15.62 -4.69 8.51
CA ASN A 280 -15.84 -3.68 7.47
C ASN A 280 -14.64 -2.76 7.31
N THR A 281 -14.27 -2.45 6.07
CA THR A 281 -13.22 -1.46 5.73
C THR A 281 -13.74 -0.50 4.66
N LEU A 282 -13.29 0.75 4.69
CA LEU A 282 -13.69 1.76 3.71
C LEU A 282 -12.57 2.76 3.47
N VAL A 283 -12.28 3.02 2.19
CA VAL A 283 -11.55 4.20 1.72
C VAL A 283 -12.54 5.07 0.97
N ALA A 284 -12.80 6.28 1.46
CA ALA A 284 -13.79 7.20 0.90
C ALA A 284 -13.18 8.58 0.68
N ALA A 285 -13.59 9.25 -0.39
CA ALA A 285 -13.16 10.63 -0.63
C ALA A 285 -14.33 11.46 -1.13
N ALA A 286 -14.38 12.72 -0.70
CA ALA A 286 -15.37 13.68 -1.15
C ALA A 286 -14.71 15.00 -1.52
N ARG A 287 -15.33 15.71 -2.46
CA ARG A 287 -14.87 17.00 -2.96
C ARG A 287 -15.91 18.09 -2.70
N ARG A 288 -15.46 19.21 -2.13
CA ARG A 288 -16.24 20.46 -1.99
C ARG A 288 -15.37 21.61 -2.48
N GLY A 289 -15.72 22.18 -3.64
CA GLY A 289 -14.87 23.14 -4.34
C GLY A 289 -13.51 22.55 -4.70
N GLU A 290 -12.43 23.28 -4.39
CA GLU A 290 -11.05 22.85 -4.67
C GLU A 290 -10.51 21.81 -3.68
N ARG A 291 -11.23 21.54 -2.59
CA ARG A 291 -10.77 20.67 -1.51
C ARG A 291 -11.34 19.27 -1.64
N THR A 292 -10.46 18.28 -1.53
CA THR A 292 -10.81 16.86 -1.48
C THR A 292 -10.34 16.28 -0.15
N VAL A 293 -11.29 15.80 0.65
CA VAL A 293 -11.00 15.08 1.91
C VAL A 293 -11.04 13.58 1.61
N LEU A 294 -10.02 12.87 2.08
CA LEU A 294 -9.89 11.41 2.00
C LEU A 294 -9.95 10.85 3.41
N VAL A 295 -10.74 9.80 3.60
CA VAL A 295 -10.82 9.04 4.85
C VAL A 295 -10.59 7.56 4.63
N THR A 296 -9.94 6.92 5.60
CA THR A 296 -9.90 5.47 5.72
C THR A 296 -10.50 5.07 7.06
N VAL A 297 -11.33 4.03 7.07
CA VAL A 297 -11.95 3.44 8.27
C VAL A 297 -11.75 1.93 8.23
N MET A 298 -11.20 1.35 9.29
CA MET A 298 -10.93 -0.09 9.39
C MET A 298 -11.55 -0.69 10.65
N ASN A 299 -12.38 -1.71 10.43
CA ASN A 299 -12.99 -2.56 11.44
C ASN A 299 -13.74 -1.78 12.55
N PRO A 300 -14.83 -1.04 12.22
CA PRO A 300 -15.71 -0.45 13.23
C PRO A 300 -16.29 -1.51 14.16
N GLN A 301 -16.28 -1.22 15.47
CA GLN A 301 -16.68 -2.13 16.55
C GLN A 301 -18.07 -1.83 17.13
N SER A 302 -18.81 -0.85 16.60
CA SER A 302 -20.13 -0.45 17.09
C SER A 302 -21.20 -1.55 16.97
N GLY A 303 -20.98 -2.54 16.10
CA GLY A 303 -21.95 -3.59 15.80
C GLY A 303 -23.09 -3.15 14.88
N GLU A 304 -23.12 -1.88 14.46
CA GLU A 304 -24.12 -1.36 13.55
C GLU A 304 -23.90 -1.90 12.13
N SER A 305 -24.98 -2.33 11.45
CA SER A 305 -24.88 -3.01 10.15
C SER A 305 -24.16 -2.19 9.07
N TYR A 306 -24.22 -0.86 9.15
CA TYR A 306 -23.60 0.06 8.20
C TYR A 306 -22.68 1.08 8.87
N GLY A 307 -22.22 0.79 10.10
CA GLY A 307 -21.41 1.73 10.90
C GLY A 307 -20.17 2.27 10.19
N VAL A 308 -19.54 1.47 9.33
CA VAL A 308 -18.37 1.93 8.53
C VAL A 308 -18.67 3.16 7.66
N TYR A 309 -19.89 3.27 7.13
CA TYR A 309 -20.30 4.38 6.27
C TYR A 309 -20.64 5.62 7.09
N GLU A 310 -21.28 5.44 8.24
CA GLU A 310 -21.64 6.54 9.14
C GLU A 310 -20.41 7.12 9.83
N GLU A 311 -19.48 6.28 10.27
CA GLU A 311 -18.18 6.73 10.81
C GLU A 311 -17.35 7.45 9.74
N ALA A 312 -17.32 6.94 8.50
CA ALA A 312 -16.67 7.64 7.40
C ALA A 312 -17.34 8.97 7.05
N ARG A 313 -18.68 9.07 7.13
CA ARG A 313 -19.42 10.32 6.95
C ARG A 313 -19.01 11.34 8.01
N ALA A 314 -19.01 10.96 9.28
CA ALA A 314 -18.61 11.83 10.38
C ALA A 314 -17.17 12.34 10.23
N LEU A 315 -16.24 11.45 9.83
CA LEU A 315 -14.85 11.82 9.57
C LEU A 315 -14.69 12.73 8.35
N LEU A 316 -15.45 12.52 7.27
CA LEU A 316 -15.46 13.40 6.11
C LEU A 316 -15.99 14.80 6.48
N ASP A 317 -17.11 14.86 7.21
CA ASP A 317 -17.69 16.12 7.66
C ASP A 317 -16.73 16.90 8.56
N TRP A 318 -16.13 16.23 9.54
CA TRP A 318 -15.08 16.81 10.37
C TRP A 318 -13.89 17.29 9.53
N GLY A 319 -13.41 16.49 8.57
CA GLY A 319 -12.26 16.86 7.73
C GLY A 319 -12.50 18.12 6.90
N PHE A 320 -13.73 18.33 6.42
CA PHE A 320 -14.12 19.59 5.78
C PHE A 320 -14.19 20.74 6.77
N GLU A 321 -14.82 20.54 7.93
CA GLU A 321 -14.98 21.56 8.95
C GLU A 321 -13.62 22.02 9.52
N ALA A 322 -12.71 21.09 9.80
CA ALA A 322 -11.38 21.32 10.35
C ALA A 322 -10.42 22.06 9.39
N GLY A 323 -10.83 22.30 8.13
CA GLY A 323 -9.99 22.92 7.10
C GLY A 323 -9.32 24.22 7.51
N GLY A 324 -8.00 24.25 7.46
CA GLY A 324 -7.19 25.42 7.84
C GLY A 324 -7.19 25.74 9.33
N ARG A 325 -7.85 24.92 10.17
CA ARG A 325 -7.96 25.07 11.62
C ARG A 325 -7.24 23.97 12.40
N VAL A 326 -6.67 22.98 11.72
CA VAL A 326 -5.83 21.95 12.33
C VAL A 326 -4.46 21.97 11.67
N ALA A 327 -3.41 21.86 12.47
CA ALA A 327 -2.07 21.63 11.95
C ALA A 327 -1.95 20.14 11.54
N PRO A 328 -1.25 19.83 10.45
CA PRO A 328 -1.06 18.43 10.06
C PRO A 328 -0.30 17.64 11.13
N VAL A 329 -0.75 16.40 11.36
CA VAL A 329 -0.07 15.43 12.25
C VAL A 329 0.93 14.55 11.49
N GLY A 330 0.93 14.64 10.16
CA GLY A 330 1.86 13.94 9.28
C GLY A 330 1.51 14.17 7.81
N SER A 331 2.06 13.35 6.91
CA SER A 331 1.84 13.45 5.47
C SER A 331 1.77 12.08 4.82
N LEU A 332 0.86 11.91 3.84
CA LEU A 332 0.75 10.78 2.92
C LEU A 332 1.70 10.91 1.72
N ALA A 333 2.47 11.99 1.62
CA ALA A 333 3.51 12.11 0.59
C ALA A 333 4.68 11.18 0.95
N PRO A 334 5.28 10.50 -0.04
CA PRO A 334 6.52 9.78 0.20
C PRO A 334 7.53 10.75 0.81
N ALA A 335 8.20 10.34 1.90
CA ALA A 335 9.33 11.09 2.42
C ALA A 335 10.27 11.33 1.25
N ALA A 336 10.52 12.60 0.90
CA ALA A 336 11.40 12.94 -0.21
C ALA A 336 12.69 12.15 0.01
N ALA A 337 13.02 11.24 -0.92
CA ALA A 337 14.24 10.46 -0.83
C ALA A 337 15.35 11.48 -0.61
N SER A 338 15.86 11.52 0.62
CA SER A 338 16.94 12.41 1.01
C SER A 338 18.08 12.04 0.10
N THR A 339 18.24 12.78 -0.99
CA THR A 339 19.29 12.56 -1.95
C THR A 339 20.56 12.69 -1.12
N PRO A 340 21.44 11.68 -1.05
CA PRO A 340 22.74 11.88 -0.48
C PRO A 340 23.31 13.09 -1.20
N ARG A 341 23.57 14.16 -0.47
CA ARG A 341 24.21 15.36 -1.01
C ARG A 341 25.62 14.92 -1.41
N GLY A 342 25.74 14.39 -2.63
CA GLY A 342 27.02 14.07 -3.22
C GLY A 342 27.87 15.33 -3.21
N PRO A 343 29.19 15.21 -2.98
CA PRO A 343 30.06 16.37 -2.95
C PRO A 343 29.91 17.14 -4.25
N GLY A 344 29.55 18.42 -4.13
CA GLY A 344 29.23 19.27 -5.27
C GLY A 344 30.36 19.31 -6.28
N GLY A 345 30.12 18.72 -7.45
CA GLY A 345 30.86 19.03 -8.66
C GLY A 345 30.46 20.43 -9.13
N SER A 346 31.23 21.44 -8.72
CA SER A 346 31.13 22.76 -9.30
C SER A 346 31.77 22.74 -10.69
N THR A 347 30.95 23.07 -11.68
CA THR A 347 31.40 23.43 -13.03
C THR A 347 31.48 24.94 -13.13
N SER A 348 32.65 25.44 -13.55
CA SER A 348 32.98 26.75 -14.17
C SER A 348 34.47 27.00 -13.88
N GLY A 349 35.35 27.45 -14.77
CA GLY A 349 35.32 27.84 -16.17
C GLY A 349 36.68 28.52 -16.46
N GLY A 350 37.28 28.24 -17.62
CA GLY A 350 38.10 29.20 -18.39
C GLY A 350 39.57 29.52 -18.02
N GLY A 351 40.51 28.69 -18.51
CA GLY A 351 41.78 29.03 -19.23
C GLY A 351 42.96 29.77 -18.53
N PRO A 352 44.15 29.89 -19.18
CA PRO A 352 44.82 28.97 -20.12
C PRO A 352 46.32 28.71 -19.81
N GLY A 353 46.89 27.63 -20.39
CA GLY A 353 48.29 27.61 -20.86
C GLY A 353 49.30 26.70 -20.13
N ALA A 354 49.66 25.57 -20.76
CA ALA A 354 51.04 25.13 -21.08
C ALA A 354 51.10 23.61 -21.38
N GLN A 355 51.71 23.27 -22.52
CA GLN A 355 52.08 21.93 -23.02
C GLN A 355 53.61 21.93 -23.25
N PRO A 356 54.31 20.83 -23.66
CA PRO A 356 54.04 19.37 -23.55
C PRO A 356 55.30 18.54 -23.17
N GLY A 357 55.18 17.20 -23.02
CA GLY A 357 56.31 16.27 -23.24
C GLY A 357 56.15 14.83 -22.68
N PRO A 358 56.68 13.76 -23.33
CA PRO A 358 56.10 12.42 -23.32
C PRO A 358 56.99 11.27 -22.77
N GLY A 359 56.40 10.09 -22.54
CA GLY A 359 57.11 8.81 -22.35
C GLY A 359 56.16 7.75 -21.77
N ALA A 360 55.57 6.85 -22.58
CA ALA A 360 56.13 5.59 -23.09
C ALA A 360 56.45 4.55 -22.00
N GLY A 361 55.79 3.38 -22.06
CA GLY A 361 56.29 2.17 -21.38
C GLY A 361 55.26 1.16 -20.89
N THR A 362 54.78 0.32 -21.82
CA THR A 362 54.42 -1.11 -21.66
C THR A 362 54.68 -1.79 -20.30
N ARG A 363 53.73 -2.64 -19.84
CA ARG A 363 53.77 -4.11 -20.06
C ARG A 363 52.65 -4.83 -19.28
N ALA A 364 51.99 -5.75 -19.98
CA ALA A 364 50.99 -6.67 -19.48
C ALA A 364 51.59 -7.77 -18.59
N VAL A 365 50.83 -8.26 -17.59
CA VAL A 365 50.68 -9.70 -17.31
C VAL A 365 49.41 -10.00 -16.49
N ARG A 366 48.65 -11.01 -16.97
CA ARG A 366 47.98 -12.15 -16.27
C ARG A 366 47.91 -12.12 -14.72
N ALA A 367 46.94 -12.74 -14.05
CA ALA A 367 45.76 -13.54 -14.37
C ALA A 367 45.11 -13.96 -13.02
N ALA A 368 43.88 -14.48 -13.13
CA ALA A 368 43.27 -15.54 -12.30
C ALA A 368 42.99 -15.22 -10.81
N SER A 369 41.72 -15.22 -10.42
CA SER A 369 40.93 -16.34 -9.86
C SER A 369 40.95 -16.29 -8.34
N ALA A 370 39.86 -15.90 -7.68
CA ALA A 370 38.66 -16.70 -7.37
C ALA A 370 38.77 -17.32 -5.97
N SER A 371 37.64 -17.31 -5.25
CA SER A 371 37.26 -18.19 -4.13
C SER A 371 38.15 -18.16 -2.87
N ASP A 372 37.66 -18.37 -1.65
CA ASP A 372 36.31 -18.53 -1.15
C ASP A 372 36.32 -18.28 0.36
N ALA A 373 35.11 -18.06 0.83
CA ALA A 373 34.51 -18.12 2.15
C ALA A 373 35.21 -18.81 3.34
N SER A 374 34.68 -18.41 4.52
CA SER A 374 34.38 -19.17 5.75
C SER A 374 35.25 -18.83 6.95
N GLY A 375 34.75 -18.75 8.19
CA GLY A 375 33.44 -19.07 8.78
C GLY A 375 33.19 -18.18 10.02
N SER A 376 31.95 -17.98 10.47
CA SER A 376 31.22 -18.82 11.46
C SER A 376 31.93 -18.87 12.83
N VAL A 377 31.30 -18.76 14.01
CA VAL A 377 30.13 -19.42 14.63
C VAL A 377 29.66 -18.47 15.78
N TRP A 378 28.40 -18.40 16.27
CA TRP A 378 27.68 -19.25 17.26
C TRP A 378 26.18 -18.85 17.18
N SER A 379 25.24 -19.72 16.74
CA SER A 379 24.46 -20.72 17.51
C SER A 379 24.09 -20.28 18.93
N GLY A 380 22.84 -20.29 19.40
CA GLY A 380 21.55 -20.81 18.92
C GLY A 380 20.72 -21.27 20.13
N TYR A 381 19.39 -21.18 20.10
CA TYR A 381 18.47 -22.04 20.88
C TYR A 381 17.06 -22.04 20.26
N LEU A 382 16.66 -23.20 19.74
CA LEU A 382 15.28 -23.62 19.48
C LEU A 382 15.13 -25.00 20.13
N LEU A 383 14.00 -25.25 20.79
CA LEU A 383 13.52 -26.58 21.15
C LEU A 383 12.00 -26.65 20.85
N PRO A 384 11.50 -27.84 20.44
CA PRO A 384 10.14 -28.02 19.94
C PRO A 384 9.17 -28.49 21.04
N VAL A 385 7.88 -28.22 20.85
CA VAL A 385 6.79 -28.90 21.56
C VAL A 385 5.84 -29.51 20.54
N VAL A 386 5.69 -30.83 20.62
CA VAL A 386 4.67 -31.65 19.97
C VAL A 386 3.75 -32.15 21.08
N LEU A 387 2.43 -32.13 20.89
CA LEU A 387 1.52 -33.22 21.29
C LEU A 387 0.07 -33.04 20.76
N THR A 388 -0.29 -34.00 19.91
CA THR A 388 -1.56 -34.76 19.77
C THR A 388 -2.93 -34.10 19.60
N VAL A 389 -3.56 -34.54 18.50
CA VAL A 389 -4.99 -34.51 18.14
C VAL A 389 -5.74 -35.65 18.82
N ALA A 390 -6.98 -35.38 19.29
CA ALA A 390 -8.04 -36.38 19.43
C ALA A 390 -9.41 -35.76 19.10
N ALA A 391 -10.24 -36.56 18.45
CA ALA A 391 -11.46 -36.21 17.73
C ALA A 391 -12.70 -35.96 18.61
N GLY A 392 -13.67 -35.21 18.05
CA GLY A 392 -15.04 -35.12 18.53
C GLY A 392 -15.98 -34.60 17.44
N LEU A 393 -16.84 -35.48 16.93
CA LEU A 393 -17.90 -35.26 15.93
C LEU A 393 -19.08 -34.45 16.49
N GLY A 394 -19.79 -33.68 15.65
CA GLY A 394 -21.14 -33.21 15.99
C GLY A 394 -21.72 -32.06 15.15
N ALA A 395 -22.24 -32.40 13.97
CA ALA A 395 -23.36 -31.82 13.20
C ALA A 395 -23.89 -30.38 13.43
N GLY A 396 -24.12 -29.65 12.32
CA GLY A 396 -24.90 -28.40 12.33
C GLY A 396 -25.19 -27.75 10.96
N ALA A 397 -26.05 -28.41 10.15
CA ALA A 397 -26.96 -27.89 9.12
C ALA A 397 -26.51 -26.84 8.07
N PHE A 398 -26.45 -27.31 6.81
CA PHE A 398 -26.44 -26.55 5.57
C PHE A 398 -27.90 -26.22 5.16
N VAL A 399 -28.25 -24.95 4.93
CA VAL A 399 -29.55 -24.55 4.36
C VAL A 399 -29.35 -24.07 2.92
N VAL A 400 -29.71 -24.91 1.96
CA VAL A 400 -29.84 -24.54 0.54
C VAL A 400 -31.28 -24.15 0.29
N VAL A 401 -31.53 -22.87 0.04
CA VAL A 401 -32.80 -22.39 -0.50
C VAL A 401 -32.78 -22.53 -2.02
N ARG A 402 -33.32 -23.64 -2.53
CA ARG A 402 -33.71 -23.77 -3.94
C ARG A 402 -35.03 -23.04 -4.18
N ARG A 403 -35.01 -21.86 -4.81
CA ARG A 403 -36.22 -21.28 -5.41
C ARG A 403 -36.37 -21.81 -6.83
N ARG A 404 -37.39 -22.67 -7.00
CA ARG A 404 -37.94 -23.04 -8.31
C ARG A 404 -38.88 -21.94 -8.77
N PHE A 405 -38.64 -21.36 -9.93
CA PHE A 405 -39.69 -20.72 -10.72
C PHE A 405 -40.11 -21.69 -11.83
N ARG A 406 -41.40 -22.05 -11.80
CA ARG A 406 -42.13 -22.62 -12.92
C ARG A 406 -42.72 -21.45 -13.69
N THR A 407 -42.40 -21.33 -14.97
CA THR A 407 -43.22 -20.66 -15.98
C THR A 407 -44.20 -21.68 -16.57
N PRO A 408 -45.30 -21.19 -17.15
CA PRO A 408 -45.57 -21.47 -18.56
C PRO A 408 -45.02 -20.36 -19.44
#